data_AF-A0A1H8UI99-F1
#
_entry.id   AF-A0A1H8UI99-F1
#
_cell.length_a   1.000
_cell.length_b   1.000
_cell.length_c   1.000
_cell.angle_alpha   90.00
_cell.angle_beta   90.00
_cell.angle_gamma   90.00
#
_symmetry.space_group_name_H-M   'P 1'
#
loop_
_entity.id
_entity.type
_entity.pdbx_description
1 polymer ?
#
loop_
_entity_poly.entity_id
_entity_poly.type
_entity_poly.pdbx_seq_one_letter_code
_entity_poly.pdbx_strand_id
1 'polypeptide(L)' 'MKPADKHYKFINSKTGYAIYYHSLSSDLNATEIKNQLQDIKARVAIQNGIYLETVYWEEIKENAEV' A
#
# COMPACT_ATOMS: atom_id res chain seq x y z
N MET A 1 -2.35 -16.46 -0.70
CA MET A 1 -3.29 -15.41 -0.22
C MET A 1 -4.23 -16.08 0.75
N LYS A 2 -4.16 -15.70 2.02
CA LYS A 2 -5.12 -16.10 3.05
C LYS A 2 -6.27 -15.08 3.06
N PRO A 3 -7.50 -15.46 3.44
CA PRO A 3 -8.64 -14.54 3.54
C PRO A 3 -8.43 -13.38 4.54
N ALA A 4 -7.44 -13.47 5.43
CA ALA A 4 -7.14 -12.46 6.43
C ALA A 4 -6.04 -11.46 6.00
N ASP A 5 -5.40 -11.68 4.85
CA ASP A 5 -4.31 -10.82 4.37
C ASP A 5 -4.81 -9.38 4.22
N LYS A 6 -3.98 -8.42 4.62
CA LYS A 6 -4.31 -7.00 4.51
C LYS A 6 -3.93 -6.48 3.14
N HIS A 7 -4.87 -5.80 2.50
CA HIS A 7 -4.69 -5.25 1.17
C HIS A 7 -4.42 -3.74 1.25
N TYR A 8 -3.44 -3.27 0.49
CA TYR A 8 -3.04 -1.88 0.43
C TYR A 8 -3.00 -1.39 -1.01
N LYS A 9 -3.49 -0.17 -1.22
CA LYS A 9 -3.28 0.58 -2.48
C LYS A 9 -2.28 1.71 -2.23
N PHE A 10 -1.36 1.88 -3.15
CA PHE A 10 -0.41 2.99 -3.17
C PHE A 10 -0.91 4.04 -4.15
N ILE A 11 -0.98 5.29 -3.71
CA ILE A 11 -1.64 6.38 -4.40
C ILE A 11 -0.64 7.49 -4.67
N ASN A 12 -0.69 8.05 -5.88
CA ASN A 12 0.03 9.28 -6.20
C ASN A 12 -0.81 10.49 -5.75
N SER A 13 -0.33 11.24 -4.75
CA SER A 13 -1.02 12.41 -4.21
C SER A 13 -1.19 13.56 -5.20
N LYS A 14 -0.42 13.59 -6.30
CA LYS A 14 -0.55 14.60 -7.35
C LYS A 14 -1.73 14.34 -8.28
N THR A 15 -2.12 13.08 -8.46
CA THR A 15 -3.14 12.68 -9.42
C THR A 15 -4.36 12.03 -8.78
N GLY A 16 -4.23 11.57 -7.53
CA GLY A 16 -5.25 10.80 -6.81
C GLY A 16 -5.36 9.34 -7.26
N TYR A 17 -4.55 8.89 -8.22
CA TYR A 17 -4.66 7.54 -8.76
C TYR A 17 -3.90 6.51 -7.93
N ALA A 18 -4.52 5.35 -7.74
CA ALA A 18 -3.82 4.15 -7.28
C ALA A 18 -2.87 3.68 -8.40
N ILE A 19 -1.59 3.56 -8.06
CA ILE A 19 -0.51 3.22 -9.00
C ILE A 19 0.10 1.85 -8.69
N TYR A 20 -0.23 1.26 -7.54
CA TYR A 20 0.20 -0.08 -7.18
C TYR A 20 -0.69 -0.68 -6.09
N TYR A 21 -0.85 -2.00 -6.11
CA TYR A 21 -1.61 -2.76 -5.11
C TYR A 21 -0.71 -3.84 -4.51
N HIS A 22 -0.79 -4.01 -3.19
CA HIS A 22 0.02 -4.99 -2.49
C HIS A 22 -0.78 -5.66 -1.38
N SER A 23 -0.54 -6.95 -1.16
CA SER A 23 -1.17 -7.71 -0.06
C SER A 23 -0.08 -8.15 0.90
N LEU A 24 -0.30 -7.93 2.20
CA LEU A 24 0.59 -8.33 3.27
C LEU A 24 -0.08 -9.38 4.14
N SER A 25 0.72 -10.34 4.64
CA SER A 25 0.22 -11.39 5.52
C SER A 25 -0.44 -10.81 6.76
N SER A 26 -1.57 -11.38 7.16
CA SER A 26 -2.24 -11.08 8.44
C SER A 26 -1.38 -11.33 9.67
N ASP A 27 -0.36 -12.18 9.53
CA ASP A 27 0.49 -12.64 10.61
C ASP A 27 1.54 -11.59 11.02
N LEU A 28 1.72 -10.53 10.22
CA LEU A 28 2.67 -9.45 10.48
C LEU A 28 2.14 -8.48 11.54
N ASN A 29 3.02 -8.04 12.43
CA ASN A 29 2.68 -6.99 13.38
C ASN A 29 2.69 -5.60 12.71
N ALA A 30 2.16 -4.59 13.40
CA ALA A 30 2.03 -3.24 12.86
C ALA A 30 3.37 -2.60 12.44
N THR A 31 4.45 -2.90 13.15
CA THR A 31 5.80 -2.38 12.83
C THR A 31 6.34 -3.02 11.56
N GLU A 32 6.21 -4.34 11.43
CA GLU A 32 6.62 -5.08 10.24
C GLU A 32 5.83 -4.64 8.99
N ILE A 33 4.51 -4.49 9.14
CA ILE A 33 3.64 -3.96 8.09
C ILE A 33 4.14 -2.59 7.64
N LYS A 34 4.36 -1.66 8.58
CA LYS A 34 4.80 -0.30 8.26
C LYS A 34 6.15 -0.29 7.54
N ASN A 35 7.11 -1.09 7.99
CA ASN A 35 8.44 -1.17 7.37
C ASN A 35 8.34 -1.70 5.92
N GLN A 36 7.59 -2.78 5.70
CA GLN A 36 7.39 -3.31 4.34
C GLN A 36 6.69 -2.30 3.43
N LEU A 37 5.67 -1.60 3.92
CA LEU A 37 4.97 -0.58 3.14
C LEU A 37 5.88 0.60 2.77
N GLN A 38 6.83 0.99 3.63
CA GLN A 38 7.83 2.01 3.29
C GLN A 38 8.77 1.55 2.18
N ASP A 39 9.27 0.32 2.26
CA ASP A 39 10.13 -0.24 1.22
C ASP A 39 9.40 -0.35 -0.13
N ILE A 40 8.13 -0.75 -0.08
CA ILE A 40 7.27 -0.80 -1.27
C ILE A 40 7.00 0.61 -1.79
N LYS A 41 6.70 1.60 -0.93
CA LYS A 41 6.52 3.02 -1.31
C LYS A 41 7.73 3.51 -2.10
N ALA A 42 8.94 3.25 -1.61
CA ALA A 42 10.18 3.62 -2.29
C ALA A 42 10.31 2.96 -3.67
N ARG A 43 10.04 1.66 -3.75
CA ARG A 43 10.11 0.90 -5.01
C ARG A 43 9.08 1.39 -6.04
N VAL A 44 7.85 1.66 -5.60
CA VAL A 44 6.77 2.19 -6.45
C VAL A 44 7.14 3.58 -6.98
N ALA A 45 7.67 4.46 -6.14
CA ALA A 45 8.11 5.79 -6.56
C ALA A 45 9.21 5.71 -7.64
N ILE A 46 10.21 4.85 -7.43
CA ILE A 46 11.31 4.63 -8.39
C ILE A 46 10.77 4.08 -9.72
N GLN A 47 9.91 3.06 -9.66
CA GLN A 47 9.34 2.42 -10.87
C GLN A 47 8.49 3.38 -11.70
N ASN A 48 7.82 4.33 -11.05
CA ASN A 48 6.98 5.32 -11.72
C ASN A 48 7.75 6.62 -12.07
N GLY A 49 9.03 6.74 -11.69
CA GLY A 49 9.82 7.95 -11.93
C GLY A 49 9.28 9.20 -11.23
N ILE A 50 8.66 9.05 -10.07
CA ILE A 50 8.02 10.13 -9.31
C ILE A 50 8.73 10.36 -7.97
N TYR A 51 8.50 11.54 -7.39
CA TYR A 51 9.07 11.89 -6.10
C TYR A 51 8.47 11.02 -4.99
N LEU A 52 9.31 10.50 -4.10
CA LEU A 52 8.90 9.57 -3.04
C LEU A 52 7.73 10.09 -2.19
N GLU A 53 7.78 11.36 -1.79
CA GLU A 53 6.75 11.96 -0.94
C GLU A 53 5.44 12.26 -1.67
N THR A 54 5.36 12.00 -2.97
CA THR A 54 4.06 11.99 -3.67
C THR A 54 3.37 10.64 -3.58
N VAL A 55 3.99 9.62 -2.99
CA VAL A 55 3.38 8.31 -2.79
C VAL A 55 2.96 8.13 -1.34
N TYR A 56 1.72 7.72 -1.13
CA TYR A 56 1.21 7.26 0.16
C TYR A 56 0.42 5.97 -0.05
N TRP A 57 0.03 5.30 1.02
CA TRP A 57 -0.78 4.09 0.94
C TRP A 57 -2.02 4.18 1.83
N GLU A 58 -3.04 3.44 1.44
CA GLU A 58 -4.27 3.25 2.20
C GLU A 58 -4.57 1.76 2.28
N GLU A 59 -5.04 1.31 3.45
CA GLU A 59 -5.59 -0.03 3.61
C GLU A 59 -6.94 -0.10 2.91
N ILE A 60 -7.12 -1.10 2.05
CA ILE A 60 -8.40 -1.42 1.44
C ILE A 60 -9.19 -2.18 2.48
N LYS A 61 -10.01 -1.45 3.23
CA LYS A 61 -11.04 -2.07 4.06
C LYS A 61 -12.14 -2.51 3.12
N GLU A 62 -12.44 -3.80 3.08
CA GLU A 62 -13.70 -4.26 2.54
C GLU A 62 -14.80 -3.66 3.43
N ASN A 63 -15.32 -2.50 3.03
CA ASN A 63 -16.62 -2.10 3.50
C ASN A 63 -17.59 -3.15 2.95
N ALA A 64 -17.95 -4.11 3.80
CA ALA A 64 -19.23 -4.77 3.68
C ALA A 64 -20.30 -3.67 3.89
N GLU A 65 -20.63 -2.95 2.82
CA GLU A 65 -21.88 -2.23 2.76
C GLU A 65 -22.98 -3.29 2.73
N VAL A 66 -23.65 -3.44 3.87
CA VAL A 66 -24.94 -4.12 4.02
C VAL A 66 -26.04 -3.09 3.78
#